data_AF-A0A549SEL6-F1
#
_entry.id   AF-A0A549SEL6-F1
#
_cell.length_a   1.000
_cell.length_b   1.000
_cell.length_c   1.000
_cell.angle_alpha   90.00
_cell.angle_beta   90.00
_cell.angle_gamma   90.00
#
_symmetry.space_group_name_H-M   'P 1'
#
loop_
_entity.id
_entity.type
_entity.pdbx_description
1 polymer ?
#
loop_
_entity_poly.entity_id
_entity_poly.type
_entity_poly.pdbx_seq_one_letter_code
_entity_poly.pdbx_strand_id
1 'polypeptide(L)'
;MVGGGVVLKTLRIFCVLAAASLSGCSLLPGSGPSGDAVMTAGTPSESRPETAFALVEIDTNVVAALARHGAPGLRGSFGDYRPPASQPIGIGDTLQITLWEAASGGLFS
;
A
#
# COMPACT_ATOMS: atom_id res chain seq x y z
N MET A 1 43.63 25.61 -17.51
CA MET A 1 42.99 25.58 -16.17
C MET A 1 41.46 25.72 -16.26
N VAL A 2 40.78 24.98 -17.13
CA VAL A 2 39.30 25.05 -17.33
C VAL A 2 38.55 23.91 -16.63
N GLY A 3 39.25 22.86 -16.16
CA GLY A 3 38.62 21.64 -15.65
C GLY A 3 38.03 21.71 -14.24
N GLY A 4 38.61 22.51 -13.33
CA GLY A 4 38.23 22.48 -11.90
C GLY A 4 36.82 23.02 -11.60
N GLY A 5 36.43 24.11 -12.28
CA GLY A 5 35.12 24.73 -12.09
C GLY A 5 33.97 23.89 -12.68
N VAL A 6 34.23 23.20 -13.81
CA VAL A 6 33.26 22.31 -14.44
C VAL A 6 33.05 21.06 -13.58
N VAL A 7 34.12 20.45 -13.07
CA VAL A 7 34.04 19.26 -12.19
C VAL A 7 33.27 19.56 -10.90
N LEU A 8 33.51 20.71 -10.27
CA LEU A 8 32.79 21.09 -9.04
C LEU A 8 31.30 21.38 -9.30
N LYS A 9 30.95 21.92 -10.47
CA LYS A 9 29.56 22.20 -10.85
C LYS A 9 28.80 20.91 -11.18
N THR A 10 29.44 19.97 -11.87
CA THR A 10 28.88 18.64 -12.17
C THR A 10 28.67 17.81 -10.90
N LEU A 11 29.62 17.84 -9.95
CA LEU A 11 29.50 17.13 -8.67
C LEU A 11 28.32 17.66 -7.82
N ARG A 12 28.11 18.98 -7.81
CA ARG A 12 26.97 19.61 -7.12
C ARG A 12 25.63 19.19 -7.72
N ILE A 13 25.52 19.18 -9.05
CA ILE A 13 24.30 18.75 -9.75
C ILE A 13 24.01 17.28 -9.42
N PHE A 14 25.03 16.41 -9.44
CA PHE A 14 24.87 15.00 -9.10
C PHE A 14 24.40 14.79 -7.65
N CYS A 15 24.94 15.54 -6.69
CA CYS A 15 24.51 15.46 -5.29
C CYS A 15 23.05 15.89 -5.10
N VAL A 16 22.62 16.95 -5.79
CA VAL A 16 21.22 17.43 -5.75
C VAL A 16 20.28 16.39 -6.38
N LEU A 17 20.66 15.80 -7.51
CA LEU A 17 19.87 14.75 -8.16
C LEU A 17 19.75 13.50 -7.29
N ALA A 18 20.85 13.08 -6.65
CA ALA A 18 20.87 11.97 -5.72
C ALA A 18 19.95 12.24 -4.51
N ALA A 19 20.05 13.42 -3.88
CA ALA A 19 19.19 13.79 -2.77
C ALA A 19 17.70 13.84 -3.15
N ALA A 20 17.37 14.35 -4.34
CA ALA A 20 16.01 14.36 -4.85
C ALA A 20 15.46 12.93 -5.07
N SER A 21 16.28 11.99 -5.54
CA SER A 21 15.86 10.60 -5.75
C SER A 21 15.50 9.86 -4.45
N LEU A 22 16.09 10.23 -3.31
CA LEU A 22 15.76 9.64 -2.00
C LEU A 22 14.38 10.08 -1.47
N SER A 23 13.87 11.25 -1.87
CA SER A 23 12.54 11.72 -1.45
C SER A 23 11.37 10.91 -2.04
N GLY A 24 11.62 10.07 -3.05
CA GLY A 24 10.62 9.15 -3.61
C GLY A 24 10.18 8.04 -2.65
N CYS A 25 10.96 7.81 -1.58
CA CYS A 25 10.68 6.94 -0.42
C CYS A 25 9.20 6.86 0.00
N SER A 26 8.58 8.04 0.11
CA SER A 26 7.22 8.22 0.63
C SER A 26 6.11 7.99 -0.40
N LEU A 27 6.45 7.82 -1.68
CA LEU A 27 5.51 7.55 -2.78
C LEU A 27 5.43 6.06 -3.13
N LEU A 28 6.30 5.23 -2.55
CA LEU A 28 6.22 3.77 -2.66
C LEU A 28 4.89 3.31 -2.03
N PRO A 29 4.14 2.40 -2.66
CA PRO A 29 2.98 1.78 -2.04
C PRO A 29 3.42 1.04 -0.77
N GLY A 30 3.12 1.62 0.39
CA GLY A 30 3.28 0.95 1.69
C GLY A 30 2.15 -0.06 1.91
N SER A 31 2.44 -1.14 2.62
CA SER A 31 1.39 -2.05 3.07
C SER A 31 0.58 -1.37 4.18
N GLY A 32 -0.63 -0.94 3.85
CA GLY A 32 -1.59 -0.37 4.80
C GLY A 32 -1.93 1.10 4.55
N PRO A 33 -2.88 1.65 5.31
CA PRO A 33 -3.27 3.05 5.22
C PRO A 33 -2.13 3.97 5.67
N SER A 34 -1.99 5.13 5.01
CA SER A 34 -1.10 6.18 5.48
C SER A 34 -1.61 6.75 6.81
N GLY A 35 -0.72 7.34 7.63
CA GLY A 35 -1.12 7.96 8.90
C GLY A 35 -2.23 9.01 8.71
N ASP A 36 -2.15 9.79 7.64
CA ASP A 36 -3.18 10.75 7.26
C ASP A 36 -4.54 10.09 6.92
N ALA A 37 -4.50 8.95 6.21
CA ALA A 37 -5.71 8.17 5.93
C ALA A 37 -6.37 7.63 7.21
N VAL A 38 -5.58 7.26 8.23
CA VAL A 38 -6.10 6.82 9.53
C VAL A 38 -6.77 7.98 10.28
N MET A 39 -6.14 9.15 10.30
CA MET A 39 -6.70 10.33 10.96
C MET A 39 -8.00 10.80 10.29
N THR A 40 -8.02 10.78 8.96
CA THR A 40 -9.23 11.09 8.17
C THR A 40 -10.33 10.08 8.44
N ALA A 41 -10.00 8.79 8.50
CA ALA A 41 -10.96 7.72 8.79
C ALA A 41 -11.49 7.72 10.25
N GLY A 42 -10.77 8.36 11.16
CA GLY A 42 -11.18 8.59 12.55
C GLY A 42 -12.01 9.86 12.76
N THR A 43 -12.18 10.71 11.74
CA THR A 43 -12.96 11.95 11.83
C THR A 43 -14.34 11.72 11.22
N PRO A 44 -15.44 11.80 12.00
CA PRO A 44 -16.78 11.71 11.46
C PRO A 44 -17.04 12.81 10.43
N SER A 45 -17.71 12.47 9.34
CA SER A 45 -18.15 13.39 8.28
C SER A 45 -19.66 13.29 8.10
N GLU A 46 -20.28 14.30 7.49
CA GLU A 46 -21.70 14.25 7.07
C GLU A 46 -22.03 12.99 6.26
N SER A 47 -21.07 12.50 5.47
CA SER A 47 -21.21 11.27 4.67
C SER A 47 -20.89 9.98 5.42
N ARG A 48 -20.26 10.07 6.60
CA ARG A 48 -19.85 8.92 7.42
C ARG A 48 -19.91 9.31 8.91
N PRO A 49 -21.05 9.11 9.57
CA PRO A 49 -21.25 9.52 10.96
C PRO A 49 -20.45 8.68 11.97
N GLU A 50 -19.91 7.53 11.55
CA GLU A 50 -19.18 6.58 12.39
C GLU A 50 -17.74 6.36 11.92
N THR A 51 -16.81 6.20 12.87
CA THR A 51 -15.39 5.96 12.58
C THR A 51 -15.18 4.64 11.84
N ALA A 52 -14.14 4.54 11.01
CA ALA A 52 -13.87 3.33 10.24
C ALA A 52 -13.40 2.12 11.06
N PHE A 53 -13.19 2.33 12.34
CA PHE A 53 -12.71 1.36 13.31
C PHE A 53 -13.33 1.66 14.66
N ALA A 54 -13.45 0.63 15.49
CA ALA A 54 -13.88 0.76 16.87
C ALA A 54 -12.66 1.04 17.76
N LEU A 55 -12.75 2.05 18.63
CA LEU A 55 -11.83 2.20 19.75
C LEU A 55 -12.42 1.45 20.93
N VAL A 56 -11.69 0.45 21.42
CA VAL A 56 -12.08 -0.36 22.58
C VAL A 56 -11.08 -0.12 23.69
N GLU A 57 -11.54 0.37 24.83
CA GLU A 57 -10.72 0.47 26.03
C GLU A 57 -10.44 -0.94 26.58
N ILE A 58 -9.19 -1.23 26.89
CA ILE A 58 -8.78 -2.57 27.37
C ILE A 58 -8.78 -2.56 28.89
N ASP A 59 -9.79 -3.22 29.48
CA ASP A 59 -9.88 -3.47 30.91
C ASP A 59 -9.78 -4.97 31.25
N THR A 60 -9.86 -5.31 32.54
CA THR A 60 -9.76 -6.70 33.00
C THR A 60 -10.91 -7.58 32.49
N ASN A 61 -12.11 -7.01 32.31
CA ASN A 61 -13.27 -7.72 31.75
C ASN A 61 -13.08 -8.01 30.26
N VAL A 62 -12.52 -7.07 29.49
CA VAL A 62 -12.15 -7.27 28.07
C VAL A 62 -11.11 -8.39 27.94
N VAL A 63 -10.08 -8.39 28.78
CA VAL A 63 -9.05 -9.45 28.80
C VAL A 63 -9.68 -10.80 29.15
N ALA A 64 -10.54 -10.86 30.17
CA ALA A 64 -11.23 -12.08 30.54
C ALA A 64 -12.17 -12.60 29.44
N ALA A 65 -12.85 -11.71 28.73
CA ALA A 65 -13.69 -12.06 27.59
C ALA A 65 -12.87 -12.61 26.42
N LEU A 66 -11.75 -11.96 26.08
CA LEU A 66 -10.82 -12.41 25.03
C LEU A 66 -10.17 -13.75 25.38
N ALA A 67 -9.81 -13.98 26.65
CA ALA A 67 -9.23 -15.24 27.10
C ALA A 67 -10.18 -16.45 26.95
N ARG A 68 -11.50 -16.20 26.95
CA ARG A 68 -12.51 -17.23 26.66
C ARG A 68 -12.68 -17.48 25.17
N HIS A 69 -12.15 -16.61 24.31
CA HIS A 69 -12.16 -16.81 22.88
C HIS A 69 -11.00 -17.73 22.50
N GLY A 70 -11.32 -19.01 22.30
CA GLY A 70 -10.34 -20.01 21.87
C GLY A 70 -9.73 -19.67 20.52
N ALA A 71 -8.52 -20.18 20.27
CA ALA A 71 -7.88 -20.04 18.96
C ALA A 71 -8.82 -20.51 17.84
N PRO A 72 -8.83 -19.82 16.68
CA PRO A 72 -9.70 -20.21 15.58
C PRO A 72 -9.39 -21.66 15.18
N GLY A 73 -10.42 -22.51 15.20
CA GLY A 73 -10.29 -23.88 14.70
C GLY A 73 -9.95 -23.91 13.21
N LEU A 74 -9.78 -25.11 12.63
CA LEU A 74 -9.44 -25.25 11.21
C LEU A 74 -10.42 -24.50 10.29
N ARG A 75 -11.72 -24.53 10.58
CA ARG A 75 -12.72 -23.77 9.83
C ARG A 75 -12.60 -22.25 10.01
N GLY A 76 -12.16 -21.77 11.17
CA GLY A 76 -11.92 -20.33 11.39
C GLY A 76 -10.64 -19.84 10.73
N SER A 77 -9.61 -20.69 10.70
CA SER A 77 -8.30 -20.36 10.10
C SER A 77 -8.27 -20.51 8.58
N PHE A 78 -9.02 -21.49 8.02
CA PHE A 78 -8.99 -21.83 6.60
C PHE A 78 -10.34 -21.69 5.89
N GLY A 79 -11.44 -21.47 6.61
CA GLY A 79 -12.79 -21.38 6.03
C GLY A 79 -13.26 -19.96 5.72
N ASP A 80 -12.72 -18.94 6.41
CA ASP A 80 -12.97 -17.53 6.09
C ASP A 80 -11.93 -17.02 5.09
N TYR A 81 -11.95 -17.59 3.89
CA TYR A 81 -11.06 -17.16 2.82
C TYR A 81 -11.63 -15.92 2.14
N ARG A 82 -11.14 -14.75 2.54
CA ARG A 82 -11.37 -13.51 1.79
C ARG A 82 -10.28 -13.37 0.72
N PRO A 83 -10.63 -13.05 -0.54
CA PRO A 83 -9.62 -12.77 -1.54
C PRO A 83 -8.70 -11.67 -1.03
N PRO A 84 -7.37 -11.79 -1.21
CA PRO A 84 -6.46 -10.75 -0.80
C PRO A 84 -6.81 -9.45 -1.53
N ALA A 85 -6.71 -8.31 -0.84
CA ALA A 85 -7.05 -7.00 -1.40
C ALA A 85 -6.19 -6.63 -2.64
N SER A 86 -5.04 -7.28 -2.78
CA SER A 86 -4.20 -7.24 -3.96
C SER A 86 -3.64 -8.65 -4.21
N GLN A 87 -3.70 -9.11 -5.46
CA GLN A 87 -3.09 -10.37 -5.90
C GLN A 87 -1.73 -10.04 -6.54
N PRO A 88 -0.59 -10.13 -5.81
CA PRO A 88 0.71 -9.91 -6.41
C PRO A 88 1.05 -11.06 -7.37
N ILE A 89 1.72 -10.72 -8.48
CA ILE A 89 2.26 -11.70 -9.43
C ILE A 89 3.62 -12.19 -8.90
N GLY A 90 3.78 -13.51 -8.78
CA GLY A 90 4.97 -14.18 -8.27
C GLY A 90 5.89 -14.75 -9.36
N ILE A 91 7.09 -15.17 -8.94
CA ILE A 91 8.03 -15.88 -9.81
C ILE A 91 7.46 -17.27 -10.12
N GLY A 92 7.31 -17.60 -11.40
CA GLY A 92 6.75 -18.88 -11.87
C GLY A 92 5.28 -18.79 -12.29
N ASP A 93 4.62 -17.64 -12.10
CA ASP A 93 3.26 -17.43 -12.59
C ASP A 93 3.22 -17.38 -14.12
N THR A 94 2.17 -17.97 -14.70
CA THR A 94 1.87 -17.86 -16.13
C THR A 94 0.73 -16.86 -16.31
N LEU A 95 0.97 -15.81 -17.08
CA LEU A 95 -0.04 -14.78 -17.34
C LEU A 95 -0.73 -15.05 -18.68
N GLN A 96 -2.06 -15.04 -18.68
CA GLN A 96 -2.86 -15.01 -19.90
C GLN A 96 -3.30 -13.56 -20.16
N ILE A 97 -2.75 -12.96 -21.21
CA ILE A 97 -3.08 -11.60 -21.64
C ILE A 97 -3.86 -11.70 -22.96
N THR A 98 -5.08 -11.16 -22.99
CA THR A 98 -5.89 -11.11 -24.20
C THR A 98 -6.05 -9.66 -24.63
N LEU A 99 -5.49 -9.32 -25.80
CA LEU A 99 -5.57 -8.01 -26.39
C LEU A 99 -6.54 -8.07 -27.59
N TRP A 100 -7.60 -7.26 -27.54
CA TRP A 100 -8.61 -7.20 -28.58
C TRP A 100 -8.28 -6.07 -29.57
N GLU A 101 -8.62 -6.24 -30.85
CA GLU A 101 -8.46 -5.22 -31.91
C GLU A 101 -7.02 -4.70 -32.12
N ALA A 102 -6.00 -5.48 -31.74
CA ALA A 102 -4.59 -5.08 -31.82
C ALA A 102 -3.97 -5.12 -33.23
N ALA A 103 -4.74 -5.54 -34.23
CA ALA A 103 -4.30 -5.63 -35.61
C ALA A 103 -4.61 -4.33 -36.37
N SER A 104 -3.78 -3.99 -37.37
CA SER A 104 -4.07 -2.89 -38.29
C SER A 104 -5.38 -3.16 -39.03
N GLY A 105 -6.43 -2.39 -38.73
CA GLY A 105 -7.77 -2.56 -39.29
C GLY A 105 -8.87 -2.92 -38.29
N GLY A 106 -8.62 -2.81 -36.98
CA GLY A 106 -9.66 -2.95 -35.96
C GLY A 106 -10.72 -1.83 -36.01
N LEU A 107 -11.84 -2.02 -35.31
CA LEU A 107 -13.05 -1.17 -35.35
C LEU A 107 -12.80 0.34 -35.03
N PHE A 108 -11.64 0.67 -34.47
CA PHE A 108 -11.22 2.05 -34.15
C PHE A 108 -9.92 2.48 -34.87
N SER A 109 -9.56 1.85 -35.99
CA SER A 109 -8.43 2.27 -36.85
C SER A 109 -8.77 3.46 -37.72
#